data_AF-A0A2Y9LZD5-F1
#
_entry.id   AF-A0A2Y9LZD5-F1
#
_cell.length_a   1.000
_cell.length_b   1.000
_cell.length_c   1.000
_cell.angle_alpha   90.00
_cell.angle_beta   90.00
_cell.angle_gamma   90.00
#
_symmetry.space_group_name_H-M   'P 1'
#
loop_
_entity.id
_entity.type
_entity.pdbx_description
1 polymer ?
#
loop_
_entity_poly.entity_id
_entity_poly.type
_entity_poly.pdbx_seq_one_letter_code
_entity_poly.pdbx_strand_id
1 'polypeptide(L)'
;MGRSQGSSKSLLDLRTPFWCLALREARGSTGSGCRSQAPEGTHLALRSLAIARRQTQDLACNSCPINSGTILVPRVRLTAQVWRGTWSRIRRLVGGSQEPAKLMCARSSFRERSHPWGPGLAPCALSGPASGARGQLSPGKGGDRGCNSMTLEAIRYSRGSLQILDQLLLPQQSRYEAVGSVRQAWEAIRAMKVRGAPAIALVGCLSLAVELQAGAGGPGLAALVAFVRDALSFLVTARPTAVNMARAARDLADLAAQEAEREGATEEAVRERVIRWTEDMLAKDLRDNRSIGDLGAHHLLERAAPEGGKVIVLTHCNTGALATAGYGTALGVIRSLHSLGRLECAFCTETRPYNQGARLTAFEFVYEQIPATLIADSMAAAAMAHYGVSAVVVGADRVVANGDTANKVGTYQLAISAKHHGIPFYVAAPSSSCDLHLKTGREIIIEERPGQELTHVSGVRIAAPGIGVWNPAFDVTPHDLITGGIITELGVFAPEELQEALGATVTLDGPQK
;
A
#
# COMPACT_ATOMS: atom_id res chain seq x y z
N MET A 1 -34.20 -51.96 37.23
CA MET A 1 -34.70 -53.29 36.76
C MET A 1 -34.25 -53.46 35.31
N GLY A 2 -33.72 -54.63 34.90
CA GLY A 2 -33.32 -54.97 33.50
C GLY A 2 -32.16 -54.15 32.90
N ARG A 3 -31.12 -54.65 32.22
CA ARG A 3 -30.76 -55.96 31.62
C ARG A 3 -31.77 -56.45 30.55
N SER A 4 -31.37 -56.91 29.35
CA SER A 4 -30.03 -57.35 28.87
C SER A 4 -29.83 -57.33 27.34
N GLN A 5 -28.58 -57.10 26.88
CA GLN A 5 -27.82 -57.78 25.79
C GLN A 5 -28.44 -58.03 24.39
N GLY A 6 -27.70 -57.99 23.26
CA GLY A 6 -26.31 -57.55 23.02
C GLY A 6 -25.57 -58.29 21.88
N SER A 7 -24.45 -57.72 21.38
CA SER A 7 -23.44 -58.34 20.47
C SER A 7 -23.90 -58.65 19.03
N SER A 8 -23.08 -58.66 17.96
CA SER A 8 -21.68 -58.26 17.67
C SER A 8 -21.56 -57.97 16.14
N LYS A 9 -20.42 -57.73 15.45
CA LYS A 9 -18.97 -57.92 15.73
C LYS A 9 -18.08 -56.97 14.88
N SER A 10 -16.78 -57.08 15.08
CA SER A 10 -15.63 -56.31 14.56
C SER A 10 -15.03 -56.75 13.20
N LEU A 11 -14.40 -55.81 12.48
CA LEU A 11 -12.96 -55.73 12.04
C LEU A 11 -12.85 -54.82 10.79
N LEU A 12 -11.73 -54.15 10.42
CA LEU A 12 -10.31 -54.28 10.80
C LEU A 12 -9.61 -52.88 10.75
N ASP A 13 -8.56 -52.68 11.56
CA ASP A 13 -7.61 -51.55 11.51
C ASP A 13 -6.30 -52.00 10.84
N LEU A 14 -5.57 -51.12 10.13
CA LEU A 14 -4.19 -51.40 9.68
C LEU A 14 -3.41 -50.11 9.37
N ARG A 15 -2.15 -50.04 9.84
CA ARG A 15 -1.23 -48.91 9.66
C ARG A 15 0.04 -49.33 8.89
N THR A 16 0.53 -48.45 7.98
CA THR A 16 1.95 -48.36 7.53
C THR A 16 2.52 -49.62 6.83
N PRO A 17 3.76 -49.66 6.26
CA PRO A 17 4.85 -48.65 6.21
C PRO A 17 5.55 -48.47 4.82
N PHE A 18 6.68 -47.74 4.84
CA PHE A 18 7.87 -47.81 3.95
C PHE A 18 7.75 -47.82 2.40
N TRP A 19 8.55 -46.95 1.76
CA TRP A 19 9.25 -47.23 0.50
C TRP A 19 10.67 -46.61 0.54
N CYS A 20 11.70 -47.36 0.15
CA CYS A 20 13.09 -46.88 0.09
C CYS A 20 13.98 -47.83 -0.75
N LEU A 21 14.65 -47.32 -1.80
CA LEU A 21 15.49 -48.06 -2.79
C LEU A 21 14.72 -49.16 -3.59
N ALA A 22 15.18 -49.70 -4.74
CA ALA A 22 16.52 -49.74 -5.35
C ALA A 22 16.51 -49.78 -6.91
N LEU A 23 17.71 -49.82 -7.51
CA LEU A 23 17.98 -49.93 -8.96
C LEU A 23 17.85 -51.36 -9.51
N ARG A 24 17.45 -51.50 -10.79
CA ARG A 24 18.02 -52.35 -11.89
C ARG A 24 16.95 -52.59 -12.99
N GLU A 25 17.18 -52.30 -14.28
CA GLU A 25 18.05 -52.97 -15.28
C GLU A 25 17.51 -54.28 -15.90
N ALA A 26 17.00 -54.13 -17.13
CA ALA A 26 17.45 -54.81 -18.36
C ALA A 26 16.78 -56.13 -18.86
N ARG A 27 16.53 -56.12 -20.20
CA ARG A 27 16.23 -57.23 -21.15
C ARG A 27 14.82 -57.87 -21.07
N GLY A 28 14.09 -58.14 -22.16
CA GLY A 28 14.21 -57.71 -23.57
C GLY A 28 14.04 -58.83 -24.62
N SER A 29 13.41 -58.54 -25.78
CA SER A 29 13.42 -59.42 -26.97
C SER A 29 12.95 -58.71 -28.28
N THR A 30 13.69 -58.97 -29.37
CA THR A 30 13.32 -59.11 -30.82
C THR A 30 12.02 -58.47 -31.36
N GLY A 31 11.96 -57.82 -32.54
CA GLY A 31 12.89 -57.52 -33.65
C GLY A 31 12.11 -56.70 -34.72
N SER A 32 12.59 -56.35 -35.93
CA SER A 32 13.84 -56.55 -36.68
C SER A 32 13.98 -55.42 -37.74
N GLY A 33 15.19 -55.16 -38.27
CA GLY A 33 15.40 -54.17 -39.34
C GLY A 33 16.85 -53.66 -39.44
N CYS A 34 17.53 -53.95 -40.55
CA CYS A 34 18.94 -53.59 -40.81
C CYS A 34 18.99 -52.66 -42.03
N ARG A 35 19.78 -51.58 -42.11
CA ARG A 35 21.25 -51.52 -42.39
C ARG A 35 21.74 -50.07 -42.16
N SER A 36 22.80 -49.81 -41.38
CA SER A 36 24.22 -49.57 -41.80
C SER A 36 24.42 -48.44 -42.84
N GLN A 37 25.37 -47.50 -42.74
CA GLN A 37 26.71 -47.57 -42.12
C GLN A 37 27.19 -46.24 -41.45
N ALA A 38 28.22 -46.35 -40.61
CA ALA A 38 29.22 -45.33 -40.23
C ALA A 38 30.63 -46.00 -40.37
N PRO A 39 31.82 -45.39 -40.12
CA PRO A 39 32.24 -44.57 -38.95
C PRO A 39 32.86 -43.21 -39.44
N GLU A 40 33.80 -42.45 -38.83
CA GLU A 40 34.73 -42.47 -37.66
C GLU A 40 34.73 -41.08 -36.97
N GLY A 41 35.47 -40.74 -35.90
CA GLY A 41 36.44 -41.46 -35.04
C GLY A 41 36.86 -40.59 -33.83
N THR A 42 37.55 -41.15 -32.83
CA THR A 42 37.87 -40.52 -31.53
C THR A 42 39.32 -39.98 -31.46
N HIS A 43 39.61 -38.91 -30.70
CA HIS A 43 40.70 -38.83 -29.67
C HIS A 43 41.03 -37.41 -29.10
N LEU A 44 41.46 -37.41 -27.82
CA LEU A 44 42.36 -36.50 -27.06
C LEU A 44 42.22 -34.94 -27.07
N ALA A 45 41.75 -34.42 -25.92
CA ALA A 45 42.54 -33.76 -24.84
C ALA A 45 43.51 -32.56 -25.08
N LEU A 46 43.32 -31.54 -24.20
CA LEU A 46 44.32 -30.66 -23.55
C LEU A 46 45.13 -29.62 -24.36
N ARG A 47 44.71 -28.35 -24.25
CA ARG A 47 45.48 -27.09 -23.98
C ARG A 47 44.50 -25.89 -24.09
N SER A 48 44.67 -24.70 -23.53
CA SER A 48 45.38 -24.11 -22.38
C SER A 48 45.30 -22.58 -22.58
N LEU A 49 44.62 -21.85 -21.69
CA LEU A 49 44.83 -20.44 -21.27
C LEU A 49 45.10 -19.29 -22.28
N ALA A 50 44.51 -18.12 -21.94
CA ALA A 50 44.74 -16.77 -22.49
C ALA A 50 44.20 -16.53 -23.93
N ILE A 51 43.79 -15.32 -24.34
CA ILE A 51 44.17 -13.96 -23.90
C ILE A 51 42.92 -13.05 -23.77
N ALA A 52 42.93 -12.13 -22.81
CA ALA A 52 42.05 -10.95 -22.79
C ALA A 52 42.86 -9.67 -23.05
N ARG A 53 42.63 -8.98 -24.18
CA ARG A 53 43.04 -7.58 -24.46
C ARG A 53 42.50 -7.08 -25.81
N ARG A 54 42.36 -5.76 -25.90
CA ARG A 54 41.71 -4.98 -26.99
C ARG A 54 40.18 -5.15 -26.98
N GLN A 55 39.37 -4.13 -27.28
CA GLN A 55 39.69 -2.86 -27.96
C GLN A 55 38.90 -1.67 -27.37
N THR A 56 39.51 -0.49 -27.36
CA THR A 56 38.92 0.83 -27.05
C THR A 56 39.61 1.88 -27.93
N GLN A 57 38.96 3.04 -28.12
CA GLN A 57 39.33 4.14 -29.05
C GLN A 57 39.13 3.76 -30.54
N ASP A 58 38.74 4.67 -31.44
CA ASP A 58 38.52 6.13 -31.39
C ASP A 58 36.99 6.49 -31.45
N LEU A 59 36.47 7.73 -31.38
CA LEU A 59 36.94 9.10 -31.70
C LEU A 59 36.56 10.15 -30.63
N ALA A 60 37.03 11.40 -30.79
CA ALA A 60 37.03 12.45 -29.75
C ALA A 60 36.52 13.84 -30.22
N CYS A 61 36.70 14.86 -29.35
CA CYS A 61 36.17 16.23 -29.38
C CYS A 61 34.65 16.32 -29.12
N ASN A 62 34.09 17.31 -28.40
CA ASN A 62 34.62 18.46 -27.64
C ASN A 62 33.62 18.77 -26.47
N SER A 63 33.83 19.64 -25.47
CA SER A 63 34.83 20.68 -25.16
C SER A 63 35.05 20.81 -23.64
N CYS A 64 36.05 21.58 -23.18
CA CYS A 64 36.33 21.89 -21.77
C CYS A 64 36.54 23.43 -21.60
N PRO A 65 36.52 24.03 -20.39
CA PRO A 65 37.57 23.82 -19.38
C PRO A 65 37.13 23.72 -17.91
N ILE A 66 37.68 22.71 -17.23
CA ILE A 66 38.46 22.78 -15.97
C ILE A 66 38.05 23.83 -14.91
N ASN A 67 37.73 23.34 -13.71
CA ASN A 67 38.37 23.86 -12.49
C ASN A 67 38.69 22.70 -11.52
N SER A 68 39.81 22.76 -10.81
CA SER A 68 40.43 21.58 -10.17
C SER A 68 40.45 21.66 -8.64
N GLY A 69 39.91 20.64 -7.96
CA GLY A 69 39.98 20.49 -6.49
C GLY A 69 40.41 19.08 -6.09
N THR A 70 41.60 18.96 -5.51
CA THR A 70 42.19 17.67 -5.11
C THR A 70 41.74 17.26 -3.70
N ILE A 71 41.22 16.03 -3.54
CA ILE A 71 40.98 15.42 -2.22
C ILE A 71 41.68 14.06 -2.15
N LEU A 72 42.44 13.85 -1.07
CA LEU A 72 43.18 12.61 -0.78
C LEU A 72 42.24 11.54 -0.20
N VAL A 73 42.36 10.30 -0.67
CA VAL A 73 41.66 9.12 -0.12
C VAL A 73 42.67 8.20 0.57
N PRO A 74 42.57 7.96 1.89
CA PRO A 74 43.48 7.06 2.60
C PRO A 74 43.17 5.58 2.31
N ARG A 75 44.20 4.80 1.97
CA ARG A 75 44.10 3.34 1.79
C ARG A 75 44.06 2.62 3.15
N VAL A 76 42.91 2.05 3.50
CA VAL A 76 42.82 1.03 4.57
C VAL A 76 43.30 -0.32 4.03
N ARG A 77 44.20 -1.01 4.74
CA ARG A 77 44.60 -2.39 4.42
C ARG A 77 43.62 -3.37 5.05
N LEU A 78 43.02 -4.25 4.24
CA LEU A 78 42.32 -5.44 4.71
C LEU A 78 43.34 -6.59 4.90
N THR A 79 43.47 -7.09 6.12
CA THR A 79 44.17 -8.35 6.41
C THR A 79 43.16 -9.43 6.76
N ALA A 80 42.99 -10.41 5.89
CA ALA A 80 42.17 -11.59 6.18
C ALA A 80 42.93 -12.56 7.08
N GLN A 81 42.29 -13.05 8.14
CA GLN A 81 42.71 -14.25 8.87
C GLN A 81 41.55 -15.23 8.95
N VAL A 82 41.87 -16.50 8.72
CA VAL A 82 40.92 -17.61 8.65
C VAL A 82 40.96 -18.39 9.96
N TRP A 83 39.80 -18.81 10.45
CA TRP A 83 39.69 -19.79 11.54
C TRP A 83 38.69 -20.89 11.18
N ARG A 84 39.07 -22.16 11.41
CA ARG A 84 38.20 -23.34 11.25
C ARG A 84 38.54 -24.42 12.29
N GLY A 85 37.69 -24.55 13.31
CA GLY A 85 37.48 -25.78 14.09
C GLY A 85 38.59 -26.25 15.05
N THR A 86 38.40 -27.32 15.84
CA THR A 86 37.15 -28.04 16.19
C THR A 86 37.36 -29.01 17.37
N TRP A 87 36.31 -29.25 18.18
CA TRP A 87 36.06 -30.44 19.06
C TRP A 87 36.86 -30.70 20.37
N SER A 88 36.22 -30.35 21.49
CA SER A 88 35.92 -31.17 22.71
C SER A 88 36.77 -32.37 23.17
N ARG A 89 37.12 -32.41 24.48
CA ARG A 89 37.17 -33.63 25.34
C ARG A 89 36.88 -33.33 26.83
N ILE A 90 36.85 -34.35 27.71
CA ILE A 90 35.95 -34.40 28.90
C ILE A 90 36.60 -35.01 30.18
N ARG A 91 36.42 -34.36 31.36
CA ARG A 91 36.51 -34.87 32.77
C ARG A 91 37.88 -35.43 33.26
N ARG A 92 38.20 -35.64 34.57
CA ARG A 92 37.57 -35.38 35.91
C ARG A 92 38.65 -35.32 37.04
N LEU A 93 38.22 -35.23 38.32
CA LEU A 93 38.96 -35.40 39.61
C LEU A 93 39.72 -34.14 40.09
N VAL A 94 39.64 -33.61 41.34
CA VAL A 94 38.85 -33.87 42.60
C VAL A 94 38.62 -32.50 43.32
N GLY A 95 37.60 -32.22 44.15
CA GLY A 95 36.34 -32.93 44.42
C GLY A 95 35.75 -32.89 45.86
N GLY A 96 35.51 -31.73 46.49
CA GLY A 96 34.80 -31.58 47.79
C GLY A 96 34.78 -30.12 48.31
N SER A 97 33.98 -29.70 49.30
CA SER A 97 32.76 -30.29 49.92
C SER A 97 32.06 -29.31 50.90
N GLN A 98 30.74 -29.46 51.07
CA GLN A 98 29.85 -28.92 52.14
C GLN A 98 29.37 -27.45 52.13
N GLU A 99 28.04 -27.33 51.94
CA GLU A 99 27.09 -26.35 52.54
C GLU A 99 26.66 -26.86 53.96
N PRO A 100 25.74 -26.21 54.74
CA PRO A 100 24.93 -25.00 54.50
C PRO A 100 24.91 -23.98 55.68
N ALA A 101 24.21 -22.85 55.49
CA ALA A 101 23.64 -22.07 56.59
C ALA A 101 22.28 -21.44 56.22
N LYS A 102 21.26 -21.60 57.07
CA LYS A 102 19.97 -20.86 57.02
C LYS A 102 19.91 -19.89 58.20
N LEU A 103 19.27 -18.74 58.01
CA LEU A 103 18.62 -18.01 59.11
C LEU A 103 17.36 -17.28 58.60
N MET A 104 16.38 -17.05 59.48
CA MET A 104 15.12 -16.39 59.14
C MET A 104 14.81 -15.23 60.10
N CYS A 105 14.19 -14.19 59.55
CA CYS A 105 13.18 -13.31 60.16
C CYS A 105 13.50 -12.59 61.49
N ALA A 106 13.51 -11.24 61.45
CA ALA A 106 12.70 -10.43 62.36
C ALA A 106 12.45 -8.98 61.86
N ARG A 107 11.16 -8.62 61.84
CA ARG A 107 10.51 -7.30 61.78
C ARG A 107 11.34 -6.05 62.15
N SER A 108 11.18 -4.97 61.35
CA SER A 108 10.60 -3.70 61.84
C SER A 108 10.04 -2.87 60.67
N SER A 109 9.13 -1.93 60.96
CA SER A 109 8.45 -1.08 59.98
C SER A 109 8.66 0.39 60.30
N PHE A 110 9.02 1.23 59.32
CA PHE A 110 8.93 2.68 59.44
C PHE A 110 8.63 3.37 58.11
N ARG A 111 8.10 4.61 58.18
CA ARG A 111 7.59 5.38 57.04
C ARG A 111 8.62 6.30 56.38
N GLU A 112 8.38 6.57 55.10
CA GLU A 112 8.50 7.86 54.39
C GLU A 112 9.48 8.93 54.93
N ARG A 113 10.49 9.27 54.10
CA ARG A 113 10.60 10.66 53.62
C ARG A 113 11.38 10.81 52.31
N SER A 114 11.09 11.89 51.60
CA SER A 114 11.67 12.34 50.33
C SER A 114 12.92 13.21 50.51
N HIS A 115 13.58 13.56 49.37
CA HIS A 115 14.46 14.72 49.06
C HIS A 115 15.68 14.30 48.17
N PRO A 116 16.50 15.22 47.60
CA PRO A 116 16.12 15.86 46.32
C PRO A 116 17.29 16.08 45.32
N TRP A 117 17.03 16.01 44.01
CA TRP A 117 17.91 16.65 43.00
C TRP A 117 17.08 17.35 41.92
N GLY A 118 17.52 18.56 41.54
CA GLY A 118 16.76 19.48 40.68
C GLY A 118 17.14 19.42 39.19
N PRO A 119 16.42 20.17 38.33
CA PRO A 119 16.59 20.14 36.89
C PRO A 119 17.72 21.06 36.41
N GLY A 120 18.33 20.73 35.26
CA GLY A 120 19.26 21.65 34.60
C GLY A 120 19.83 21.11 33.29
N LEU A 121 19.27 21.55 32.16
CA LEU A 121 19.98 22.20 31.03
C LEU A 121 19.06 22.23 29.79
N ALA A 122 18.78 23.44 29.29
CA ALA A 122 18.12 23.66 28.00
C ALA A 122 19.15 24.12 26.94
N PRO A 123 18.87 24.01 25.63
CA PRO A 123 19.87 24.28 24.58
C PRO A 123 20.26 25.75 24.46
N CYS A 124 21.45 26.00 23.89
CA CYS A 124 21.98 27.34 23.66
C CYS A 124 21.18 28.12 22.60
N ALA A 125 20.80 29.35 22.92
CA ALA A 125 20.43 30.38 21.95
C ALA A 125 21.53 31.45 21.91
N LEU A 126 22.04 31.76 20.72
CA LEU A 126 23.04 32.82 20.51
C LEU A 126 22.35 34.18 20.40
N SER A 127 22.82 35.17 21.15
CA SER A 127 22.34 36.55 21.11
C SER A 127 23.33 37.48 20.40
N GLY A 128 22.80 38.35 19.54
CA GLY A 128 23.49 39.51 18.97
C GLY A 128 22.86 40.80 19.47
N PRO A 129 23.60 41.91 19.59
CA PRO A 129 23.14 43.12 20.28
C PRO A 129 22.16 43.95 19.46
N ALA A 130 21.27 44.67 20.16
CA ALA A 130 20.31 45.58 19.55
C ALA A 130 20.86 47.02 19.47
N SER A 131 20.54 47.71 18.38
CA SER A 131 20.57 49.18 18.26
C SER A 131 19.20 49.65 17.78
N GLY A 132 18.59 50.61 18.49
CA GLY A 132 17.16 50.90 18.34
C GLY A 132 16.83 52.15 17.52
N ALA A 133 15.57 52.21 17.07
CA ALA A 133 14.88 53.43 16.66
C ALA A 133 13.41 53.34 17.13
N ARG A 134 12.80 54.47 17.51
CA ARG A 134 11.37 54.53 17.86
C ARG A 134 10.54 54.81 16.61
N GLY A 135 9.43 54.10 16.43
CA GLY A 135 8.41 54.41 15.43
C GLY A 135 7.03 53.98 15.93
N GLN A 136 6.09 54.91 16.02
CA GLN A 136 4.69 54.60 16.35
C GLN A 136 3.95 54.23 15.07
N LEU A 137 3.25 53.09 15.05
CA LEU A 137 2.28 52.75 14.01
C LEU A 137 1.02 52.15 14.64
N SER A 138 -0.12 52.59 14.12
CA SER A 138 -1.47 52.25 14.59
C SER A 138 -1.88 50.81 14.20
N PRO A 139 -2.87 50.19 14.87
CA PRO A 139 -3.29 48.82 14.58
C PRO A 139 -3.90 48.69 13.18
N GLY A 140 -3.14 48.08 12.26
CA GLY A 140 -3.63 47.63 10.96
C GLY A 140 -4.59 46.45 11.10
N LYS A 141 -5.64 46.42 10.26
CA LYS A 141 -6.65 45.35 10.28
C LYS A 141 -6.02 43.97 10.08
N GLY A 142 -6.46 42.99 10.87
CA GLY A 142 -6.13 41.59 10.65
C GLY A 142 -6.72 41.10 9.33
N GLY A 143 -5.92 41.10 8.28
CA GLY A 143 -6.25 40.41 7.03
C GLY A 143 -6.05 38.91 7.21
N ASP A 144 -7.12 38.14 7.01
CA ASP A 144 -7.05 36.68 7.01
C ASP A 144 -6.08 36.22 5.90
N ARG A 145 -4.93 35.71 6.32
CA ARG A 145 -3.99 35.02 5.44
C ARG A 145 -4.26 33.53 5.52
N GLY A 146 -5.41 33.14 4.97
CA GLY A 146 -5.73 31.75 4.71
C GLY A 146 -4.53 31.09 4.04
N CYS A 147 -3.99 30.06 4.69
CA CYS A 147 -2.86 29.32 4.16
C CYS A 147 -3.37 28.57 2.92
N ASN A 148 -3.06 29.12 1.75
CA ASN A 148 -3.43 28.54 0.47
C ASN A 148 -2.51 27.33 0.21
N SER A 149 -2.74 26.27 0.99
CA SER A 149 -1.99 25.02 0.92
C SER A 149 -2.07 24.50 -0.50
N MET A 150 -0.91 24.35 -1.13
CA MET A 150 -0.80 23.81 -2.48
C MET A 150 -1.24 22.35 -2.44
N THR A 151 -2.52 22.08 -2.68
CA THR A 151 -3.06 20.72 -2.69
C THR A 151 -2.42 19.92 -3.82
N LEU A 152 -2.05 18.67 -3.55
CA LEU A 152 -1.59 17.77 -4.60
C LEU A 152 -2.81 17.25 -5.38
N GLU A 153 -2.69 17.23 -6.71
CA GLU A 153 -3.75 16.81 -7.63
C GLU A 153 -3.20 15.72 -8.55
N ALA A 154 -3.67 14.47 -8.41
CA ALA A 154 -3.32 13.42 -9.37
C ALA A 154 -4.16 13.51 -10.65
N ILE A 155 -5.38 14.05 -10.51
CA ILE A 155 -6.35 14.28 -11.58
C ILE A 155 -6.63 15.78 -11.62
N ARG A 156 -6.48 16.38 -12.81
CA ARG A 156 -6.89 17.75 -13.11
C ARG A 156 -7.95 17.70 -14.18
N TYR A 157 -9.15 18.17 -13.85
CA TYR A 157 -10.29 18.17 -14.76
C TYR A 157 -10.94 19.55 -14.81
N SER A 158 -11.31 19.97 -16.01
CA SER A 158 -12.33 20.96 -16.28
C SER A 158 -13.14 20.49 -17.50
N ARG A 159 -14.31 21.08 -17.74
CA ARG A 159 -15.21 20.62 -18.81
C ARG A 159 -14.49 20.63 -20.17
N GLY A 160 -14.30 19.43 -20.75
CA GLY A 160 -13.58 19.23 -22.01
C GLY A 160 -12.04 19.16 -21.90
N SER A 161 -11.46 19.11 -20.69
CA SER A 161 -10.01 18.98 -20.48
C SER A 161 -9.69 18.07 -19.29
N LEU A 162 -9.04 16.95 -19.54
CA LEU A 162 -8.54 16.03 -18.52
C LEU A 162 -7.01 15.94 -18.59
N GLN A 163 -6.36 16.02 -17.44
CA GLN A 163 -4.93 15.85 -17.25
C GLN A 163 -4.66 14.93 -16.05
N ILE A 164 -3.65 14.07 -16.17
CA ILE A 164 -3.23 13.14 -15.12
C ILE A 164 -1.75 13.36 -14.77
N LEU A 165 -1.39 13.23 -13.49
CA LEU A 165 0.00 13.25 -13.05
C LEU A 165 0.65 11.88 -13.29
N ASP A 166 1.73 11.80 -14.08
CA ASP A 166 2.37 10.53 -14.42
C ASP A 166 3.15 9.94 -13.22
N GLN A 167 2.54 8.98 -12.52
CA GLN A 167 3.13 8.31 -11.36
C GLN A 167 4.29 7.36 -11.69
N LEU A 168 4.68 7.19 -12.96
CA LEU A 168 5.92 6.50 -13.33
C LEU A 168 7.15 7.40 -13.13
N LEU A 169 6.98 8.72 -13.30
CA LEU A 169 8.05 9.73 -13.18
C LEU A 169 8.31 10.18 -11.73
N LEU A 170 7.36 9.95 -10.82
CA LEU A 170 7.52 10.22 -9.39
C LEU A 170 8.53 9.26 -8.71
N PRO A 171 9.25 9.69 -7.66
CA PRO A 171 9.27 11.05 -7.10
C PRO A 171 10.19 12.04 -7.84
N GLN A 172 10.94 11.61 -8.85
CA GLN A 172 11.99 12.43 -9.49
C GLN A 172 11.44 13.60 -10.31
N GLN A 173 10.27 13.45 -10.94
CA GLN A 173 9.64 14.50 -11.75
C GLN A 173 8.12 14.44 -11.63
N SER A 174 7.51 15.56 -11.23
CA SER A 174 6.07 15.78 -11.37
C SER A 174 5.76 16.36 -12.76
N ARG A 175 5.06 15.59 -13.60
CA ARG A 175 4.63 16.00 -14.94
C ARG A 175 3.21 15.54 -15.21
N TYR A 176 2.39 16.44 -15.74
CA TYR A 176 1.05 16.13 -16.21
C TYR A 176 1.05 15.69 -17.68
N GLU A 177 0.13 14.79 -18.01
CA GLU A 177 -0.17 14.30 -19.35
C GLU A 177 -1.65 14.57 -19.65
N ALA A 178 -1.95 15.12 -20.83
CA ALA A 178 -3.32 15.38 -21.25
C ALA A 178 -3.98 14.11 -21.80
N VAL A 179 -5.22 13.86 -21.38
CA VAL A 179 -6.03 12.70 -21.77
C VAL A 179 -7.22 13.20 -22.57
N GLY A 180 -7.11 13.14 -23.89
CA GLY A 180 -8.16 13.57 -24.83
C GLY A 180 -9.08 12.46 -25.31
N SER A 181 -8.92 11.23 -24.80
CA SER A 181 -9.69 10.07 -25.22
C SER A 181 -9.75 8.94 -24.19
N VAL A 182 -10.81 8.14 -24.29
CA VAL A 182 -11.04 6.87 -23.57
C VAL A 182 -9.91 5.87 -23.81
N ARG A 183 -9.37 5.83 -25.04
CA ARG A 183 -8.17 5.03 -25.36
C ARG A 183 -6.96 5.49 -24.55
N GLN A 184 -6.67 6.79 -24.51
CA GLN A 184 -5.52 7.31 -23.74
C GLN A 184 -5.68 7.06 -22.23
N ALA A 185 -6.90 7.15 -21.69
CA ALA A 185 -7.17 6.76 -20.30
C ALA A 185 -6.89 5.28 -20.06
N TRP A 186 -7.40 4.38 -20.91
CA TRP A 186 -7.14 2.95 -20.84
C TRP A 186 -5.62 2.63 -20.91
N GLU A 187 -4.90 3.26 -21.84
CA GLU A 187 -3.44 3.08 -22.01
C GLU A 187 -2.69 3.57 -20.76
N ALA A 188 -3.04 4.73 -20.19
CA ALA A 188 -2.42 5.29 -18.99
C ALA A 188 -2.73 4.49 -17.71
N ILE A 189 -3.96 4.02 -17.55
CA ILE A 189 -4.39 3.14 -16.44
C ILE A 189 -3.65 1.80 -16.51
N ARG A 190 -3.58 1.19 -17.71
CA ARG A 190 -2.89 -0.10 -17.93
C ARG A 190 -1.38 0.00 -17.77
N ALA A 191 -0.78 1.12 -18.16
CA ALA A 191 0.64 1.43 -17.90
C ALA A 191 0.94 1.81 -16.43
N MET A 192 -0.08 1.90 -15.56
CA MET A 192 0.04 2.37 -14.17
C MET A 192 0.63 3.77 -14.02
N LYS A 193 0.34 4.68 -14.97
CA LYS A 193 0.49 6.13 -14.77
C LYS A 193 -0.52 6.65 -13.74
N VAL A 194 -1.72 6.07 -13.74
CA VAL A 194 -2.78 6.29 -12.74
C VAL A 194 -2.84 5.07 -11.80
N ARG A 195 -3.01 5.30 -10.50
CA ARG A 195 -3.08 4.27 -9.46
C ARG A 195 -4.12 4.64 -8.39
N GLY A 196 -4.50 3.65 -7.59
CA GLY A 196 -5.64 3.74 -6.66
C GLY A 196 -6.96 3.48 -7.38
N ALA A 197 -7.85 2.68 -6.77
CA ALA A 197 -9.06 2.22 -7.45
C ALA A 197 -10.09 3.35 -7.73
N PRO A 198 -10.32 4.33 -6.83
CA PRO A 198 -11.18 5.48 -7.14
C PRO A 198 -10.62 6.35 -8.27
N ALA A 199 -9.32 6.68 -8.23
CA ALA A 199 -8.68 7.49 -9.26
C ALA A 199 -8.71 6.83 -10.66
N ILE A 200 -8.56 5.50 -10.72
CA ILE A 200 -8.69 4.73 -11.97
C ILE A 200 -10.11 4.85 -12.54
N ALA A 201 -11.14 4.70 -11.70
CA ALA A 201 -12.54 4.83 -12.12
C ALA A 201 -12.85 6.25 -12.63
N LEU A 202 -12.38 7.27 -11.89
CA LEU A 202 -12.56 8.67 -12.26
C LEU A 202 -11.86 9.04 -13.57
N VAL A 203 -10.59 8.68 -13.77
CA VAL A 203 -9.89 8.96 -15.05
C VAL A 203 -10.58 8.25 -16.22
N GLY A 204 -11.09 7.03 -16.01
CA GLY A 204 -11.91 6.32 -17.00
C GLY A 204 -13.14 7.14 -17.38
N CYS A 205 -14.07 7.37 -16.45
CA CYS A 205 -15.32 8.07 -16.75
C CYS A 205 -15.10 9.52 -17.24
N LEU A 206 -14.16 10.28 -16.63
CA LEU A 206 -13.85 11.66 -17.05
C LEU A 206 -13.31 11.72 -18.49
N SER A 207 -12.59 10.70 -18.96
CA SER A 207 -12.13 10.65 -20.36
C SER A 207 -13.28 10.43 -21.35
N LEU A 208 -14.31 9.66 -20.97
CA LEU A 208 -15.55 9.56 -21.73
C LEU A 208 -16.31 10.90 -21.70
N ALA A 209 -16.36 11.59 -20.56
CA ALA A 209 -16.95 12.92 -20.47
C ALA A 209 -16.25 13.96 -21.38
N VAL A 210 -14.92 13.86 -21.57
CA VAL A 210 -14.17 14.68 -22.54
C VAL A 210 -14.57 14.36 -23.98
N GLU A 211 -14.65 13.08 -24.38
CA GLU A 211 -15.10 12.69 -25.72
C GLU A 211 -16.56 13.11 -25.98
N LEU A 212 -17.45 12.96 -24.99
CA LEU A 212 -18.85 13.38 -25.07
C LEU A 212 -18.99 14.91 -25.20
N GLN A 213 -18.17 15.68 -24.49
CA GLN A 213 -18.11 17.14 -24.61
C GLN A 213 -17.54 17.60 -25.96
N ALA A 214 -16.74 16.76 -26.63
CA ALA A 214 -16.27 16.96 -28.01
C ALA A 214 -17.28 16.50 -29.07
N GLY A 215 -18.44 15.95 -28.68
CA GLY A 215 -19.51 15.52 -29.59
C GLY A 215 -19.43 14.06 -30.06
N ALA A 216 -18.59 13.20 -29.45
CA ALA A 216 -18.48 11.80 -29.83
C ALA A 216 -19.73 10.97 -29.48
N GLY A 217 -19.95 9.84 -30.16
CA GLY A 217 -21.06 8.93 -29.90
C GLY A 217 -22.40 9.44 -30.42
N GLY A 218 -22.63 9.34 -31.72
CA GLY A 218 -23.84 9.80 -32.41
C GLY A 218 -23.69 9.70 -33.93
N PRO A 219 -24.67 10.18 -34.71
CA PRO A 219 -25.92 10.80 -34.26
C PRO A 219 -26.98 9.77 -33.87
N GLY A 220 -27.90 10.17 -32.99
CA GLY A 220 -29.08 9.43 -32.57
C GLY A 220 -28.95 8.78 -31.19
N LEU A 221 -30.05 8.81 -30.42
CA LEU A 221 -30.13 8.39 -29.03
C LEU A 221 -29.56 6.99 -28.77
N ALA A 222 -29.94 6.01 -29.60
CA ALA A 222 -29.47 4.64 -29.49
C ALA A 222 -27.96 4.49 -29.79
N ALA A 223 -27.42 5.29 -30.71
CA ALA A 223 -25.99 5.29 -31.03
C ALA A 223 -25.16 5.90 -29.90
N LEU A 224 -25.66 6.96 -29.25
CA LEU A 224 -25.05 7.55 -28.05
C LEU A 224 -25.02 6.55 -26.88
N VAL A 225 -26.14 5.89 -26.57
CA VAL A 225 -26.22 4.90 -25.48
C VAL A 225 -25.33 3.68 -25.75
N ALA A 226 -25.26 3.22 -27.01
CA ALA A 226 -24.33 2.16 -27.42
C ALA A 226 -22.87 2.59 -27.22
N PHE A 227 -22.49 3.79 -27.72
CA PHE A 227 -21.15 4.34 -27.56
C PHE A 227 -20.72 4.47 -26.09
N VAL A 228 -21.60 4.99 -25.23
CA VAL A 228 -21.35 5.08 -23.77
C VAL A 228 -21.12 3.70 -23.17
N ARG A 229 -21.95 2.70 -23.52
CA ARG A 229 -21.82 1.32 -23.01
C ARG A 229 -20.53 0.65 -23.49
N ASP A 230 -20.18 0.79 -24.76
CA ASP A 230 -18.97 0.20 -25.35
C ASP A 230 -17.70 0.84 -24.77
N ALA A 231 -17.68 2.16 -24.60
CA ALA A 231 -16.57 2.88 -23.97
C ALA A 231 -16.35 2.46 -22.51
N LEU A 232 -17.43 2.37 -21.72
CA LEU A 232 -17.37 1.94 -20.32
C LEU A 232 -16.97 0.46 -20.19
N SER A 233 -17.50 -0.42 -21.04
CA SER A 233 -17.11 -1.83 -21.13
C SER A 233 -15.61 -1.97 -21.45
N PHE A 234 -15.10 -1.20 -22.42
CA PHE A 234 -13.68 -1.18 -22.76
C PHE A 234 -12.82 -0.67 -21.59
N LEU A 235 -13.22 0.39 -20.89
CA LEU A 235 -12.50 0.92 -19.72
C LEU A 235 -12.34 -0.10 -18.58
N VAL A 236 -13.37 -0.92 -18.32
CA VAL A 236 -13.29 -2.01 -17.31
C VAL A 236 -12.16 -3.01 -17.62
N THR A 237 -11.82 -3.22 -18.90
CA THR A 237 -10.72 -4.11 -19.28
C THR A 237 -9.31 -3.58 -18.97
N ALA A 238 -9.16 -2.30 -18.62
CA ALA A 238 -7.85 -1.68 -18.38
C ALA A 238 -7.08 -2.32 -17.21
N ARG A 239 -7.76 -2.48 -16.06
CA ARG A 239 -7.28 -3.17 -14.85
C ARG A 239 -8.47 -3.79 -14.07
N PRO A 240 -8.98 -4.97 -14.48
CA PRO A 240 -10.25 -5.53 -13.98
C PRO A 240 -10.23 -6.01 -12.51
N THR A 241 -9.12 -5.85 -11.79
CA THR A 241 -9.06 -6.13 -10.35
C THR A 241 -9.78 -5.06 -9.51
N ALA A 242 -9.88 -3.83 -10.02
CA ALA A 242 -10.45 -2.68 -9.32
C ALA A 242 -11.96 -2.59 -9.51
N VAL A 243 -12.73 -2.99 -8.49
CA VAL A 243 -14.21 -3.02 -8.52
C VAL A 243 -14.81 -1.64 -8.82
N ASN A 244 -14.18 -0.55 -8.37
CA ASN A 244 -14.68 0.82 -8.52
C ASN A 244 -14.91 1.21 -10.00
N MET A 245 -14.08 0.74 -10.94
CA MET A 245 -14.28 0.98 -12.38
C MET A 245 -15.49 0.18 -12.91
N ALA A 246 -15.64 -1.08 -12.52
CA ALA A 246 -16.79 -1.91 -12.92
C ALA A 246 -18.12 -1.44 -12.30
N ARG A 247 -18.07 -0.85 -11.11
CA ARG A 247 -19.22 -0.19 -10.46
C ARG A 247 -19.60 1.10 -11.18
N ALA A 248 -18.67 2.04 -11.33
CA ALA A 248 -18.93 3.30 -12.04
C ALA A 248 -19.36 3.09 -13.51
N ALA A 249 -18.80 2.08 -14.19
CA ALA A 249 -19.22 1.70 -15.53
C ALA A 249 -20.67 1.19 -15.59
N ARG A 250 -21.13 0.43 -14.58
CA ARG A 250 -22.53 -0.01 -14.48
C ARG A 250 -23.44 1.18 -14.18
N ASP A 251 -23.16 1.91 -13.11
CA ASP A 251 -24.00 3.00 -12.60
C ASP A 251 -24.23 4.08 -13.69
N LEU A 252 -23.19 4.39 -14.48
CA LEU A 252 -23.27 5.34 -15.58
C LEU A 252 -23.92 4.77 -16.86
N ALA A 253 -23.75 3.48 -17.16
CA ALA A 253 -24.40 2.82 -18.29
C ALA A 253 -25.90 2.56 -18.07
N ASP A 254 -26.31 2.39 -16.82
CA ASP A 254 -27.71 2.28 -16.41
C ASP A 254 -28.37 3.66 -16.39
N LEU A 255 -27.69 4.70 -15.87
CA LEU A 255 -28.14 6.09 -15.97
C LEU A 255 -28.32 6.55 -17.42
N ALA A 256 -27.38 6.21 -18.32
CA ALA A 256 -27.47 6.60 -19.73
C ALA A 256 -28.69 5.98 -20.43
N ALA A 257 -29.05 4.75 -20.06
CA ALA A 257 -30.26 4.09 -20.57
C ALA A 257 -31.54 4.68 -19.96
N GLN A 258 -31.59 4.86 -18.63
CA GLN A 258 -32.74 5.46 -17.94
C GLN A 258 -33.05 6.88 -18.41
N GLU A 259 -32.03 7.67 -18.76
CA GLU A 259 -32.22 9.02 -19.30
C GLU A 259 -32.72 8.98 -20.76
N ALA A 260 -32.29 7.99 -21.56
CA ALA A 260 -32.73 7.78 -22.93
C ALA A 260 -34.14 7.17 -23.06
N GLU A 261 -34.63 6.49 -22.01
CA GLU A 261 -35.99 5.92 -21.95
C GLU A 261 -37.07 6.94 -21.50
N ARG A 262 -36.69 8.19 -21.20
CA ARG A 262 -37.64 9.24 -20.79
C ARG A 262 -38.46 9.78 -21.96
N GLU A 263 -39.71 10.14 -21.66
CA GLU A 263 -40.57 10.89 -22.59
C GLU A 263 -39.90 12.23 -22.95
N GLY A 264 -39.70 12.46 -24.26
CA GLY A 264 -39.02 13.65 -24.76
C GLY A 264 -37.48 13.64 -24.67
N ALA A 265 -36.84 12.51 -24.38
CA ALA A 265 -35.38 12.41 -24.32
C ALA A 265 -34.70 12.79 -25.66
N THR A 266 -33.64 13.60 -25.59
CA THR A 266 -32.82 14.02 -26.74
C THR A 266 -31.35 13.62 -26.56
N GLU A 267 -30.58 13.60 -27.65
CA GLU A 267 -29.15 13.23 -27.60
C GLU A 267 -28.35 14.18 -26.69
N GLU A 268 -28.66 15.48 -26.75
CA GLU A 268 -28.05 16.52 -25.93
C GLU A 268 -28.37 16.34 -24.45
N ALA A 269 -29.60 15.94 -24.12
CA ALA A 269 -30.01 15.69 -22.74
C ALA A 269 -29.27 14.50 -22.12
N VAL A 270 -29.20 13.37 -22.84
CA VAL A 270 -28.45 12.17 -22.40
C VAL A 270 -26.96 12.47 -22.30
N ARG A 271 -26.39 13.16 -23.30
CA ARG A 271 -24.98 13.59 -23.35
C ARG A 271 -24.60 14.45 -22.15
N GLU A 272 -25.36 15.52 -21.87
CA GLU A 272 -25.10 16.40 -20.74
C GLU A 272 -25.34 15.70 -19.39
N ARG A 273 -26.30 14.78 -19.29
CA ARG A 273 -26.55 14.00 -18.07
C ARG A 273 -25.37 13.08 -17.71
N VAL A 274 -24.85 12.35 -18.70
CA VAL A 274 -23.70 11.43 -18.53
C VAL A 274 -22.43 12.21 -18.15
N ILE A 275 -22.22 13.39 -18.75
CA ILE A 275 -21.12 14.29 -18.37
C ILE A 275 -21.31 14.77 -16.92
N ARG A 276 -22.48 15.35 -16.57
CA ARG A 276 -22.73 15.87 -15.21
C ARG A 276 -22.58 14.83 -14.12
N TRP A 277 -23.13 13.62 -14.31
CA TRP A 277 -22.97 12.56 -13.31
C TRP A 277 -21.49 12.22 -13.07
N THR A 278 -20.66 12.30 -14.11
CA THR A 278 -19.21 12.08 -14.00
C THR A 278 -18.51 13.22 -13.26
N GLU A 279 -18.96 14.47 -13.43
CA GLU A 279 -18.49 15.63 -12.68
C GLU A 279 -18.94 15.55 -11.20
N ASP A 280 -20.19 15.14 -10.95
CA ASP A 280 -20.75 14.85 -9.63
C ASP A 280 -19.99 13.71 -8.93
N MET A 281 -19.55 12.68 -9.66
CA MET A 281 -18.72 11.58 -9.14
C MET A 281 -17.35 12.08 -8.66
N LEU A 282 -16.71 13.00 -9.40
CA LEU A 282 -15.45 13.62 -9.00
C LEU A 282 -15.64 14.51 -7.75
N ALA A 283 -16.70 15.30 -7.71
CA ALA A 283 -17.04 16.14 -6.56
C ALA A 283 -17.42 15.30 -5.31
N LYS A 284 -18.09 14.15 -5.51
CA LYS A 284 -18.40 13.17 -4.46
C LYS A 284 -17.12 12.62 -3.84
N ASP A 285 -16.21 12.04 -4.63
CA ASP A 285 -14.97 11.44 -4.12
C ASP A 285 -14.12 12.49 -3.35
N LEU A 286 -13.99 13.72 -3.88
CA LEU A 286 -13.27 14.81 -3.20
C LEU A 286 -13.87 15.23 -1.85
N ARG A 287 -15.19 15.21 -1.69
CA ARG A 287 -15.86 15.51 -0.43
C ARG A 287 -15.77 14.33 0.53
N ASP A 288 -16.04 13.13 0.04
CA ASP A 288 -16.12 11.91 0.84
C ASP A 288 -14.74 11.53 1.41
N ASN A 289 -13.65 11.74 0.66
CA ASN A 289 -12.28 11.62 1.17
C ASN A 289 -11.98 12.61 2.32
N ARG A 290 -12.55 13.83 2.29
CA ARG A 290 -12.42 14.79 3.41
C ARG A 290 -13.22 14.33 4.62
N SER A 291 -14.46 13.87 4.43
CA SER A 291 -15.25 13.25 5.50
C SER A 291 -14.50 12.10 6.17
N ILE A 292 -13.92 11.19 5.38
CA ILE A 292 -13.08 10.08 5.88
C ILE A 292 -11.90 10.62 6.70
N GLY A 293 -11.22 11.66 6.21
CA GLY A 293 -10.11 12.29 6.92
C GLY A 293 -10.53 12.88 8.27
N ASP A 294 -11.56 13.72 8.28
CA ASP A 294 -11.97 14.50 9.45
C ASP A 294 -12.66 13.62 10.51
N LEU A 295 -13.56 12.71 10.10
CA LEU A 295 -14.20 11.73 10.99
C LEU A 295 -13.18 10.76 11.58
N GLY A 296 -12.29 10.24 10.74
CA GLY A 296 -11.21 9.34 11.15
C GLY A 296 -10.22 10.00 12.10
N ALA A 297 -9.85 11.26 11.85
CA ALA A 297 -8.98 12.02 12.74
C ALA A 297 -9.63 12.32 14.09
N HIS A 298 -10.93 12.64 14.11
CA HIS A 298 -11.66 12.90 15.35
C HIS A 298 -11.68 11.67 16.27
N HIS A 299 -12.20 10.55 15.76
CA HIS A 299 -12.31 9.29 16.53
C HIS A 299 -10.94 8.70 16.90
N LEU A 300 -9.91 8.88 16.05
CA LEU A 300 -8.54 8.51 16.39
C LEU A 300 -8.01 9.33 17.57
N LEU A 301 -8.26 10.64 17.61
CA LEU A 301 -7.86 11.49 18.73
C LEU A 301 -8.63 11.17 20.01
N GLU A 302 -9.94 10.89 19.94
CA GLU A 302 -10.73 10.45 21.10
C GLU A 302 -10.17 9.17 21.73
N ARG A 303 -9.65 8.23 20.91
CA ARG A 303 -9.16 6.93 21.41
C ARG A 303 -7.66 6.88 21.71
N ALA A 304 -6.84 7.74 21.11
CA ALA A 304 -5.39 7.76 21.31
C ALA A 304 -4.86 8.98 22.09
N ALA A 305 -5.63 10.07 22.18
CA ALA A 305 -5.23 11.34 22.79
C ALA A 305 -6.44 12.14 23.37
N PRO A 306 -7.31 11.53 24.21
CA PRO A 306 -8.56 12.15 24.70
C PRO A 306 -8.31 13.39 25.57
N GLU A 307 -7.25 13.40 26.37
CA GLU A 307 -6.89 14.53 27.25
C GLU A 307 -6.22 15.70 26.49
N GLY A 308 -6.09 15.61 25.17
CA GLY A 308 -5.27 16.50 24.34
C GLY A 308 -3.92 15.87 23.99
N GLY A 309 -2.94 16.70 23.62
CA GLY A 309 -1.64 16.22 23.11
C GLY A 309 -1.71 15.74 21.66
N LYS A 310 -0.58 15.22 21.15
CA LYS A 310 -0.41 14.84 19.74
C LYS A 310 -0.31 13.32 19.55
N VAL A 311 -0.56 12.86 18.33
CA VAL A 311 -0.46 11.45 17.92
C VAL A 311 0.68 11.21 16.93
N ILE A 312 1.23 9.99 16.97
CA ILE A 312 2.19 9.47 15.99
C ILE A 312 1.50 8.34 15.23
N VAL A 313 1.34 8.51 13.92
CA VAL A 313 0.57 7.58 13.08
C VAL A 313 1.49 6.79 12.16
N LEU A 314 1.25 5.49 12.02
CA LEU A 314 1.91 4.64 11.02
C LEU A 314 0.93 4.29 9.90
N THR A 315 1.38 4.41 8.64
CA THR A 315 0.59 4.07 7.45
C THR A 315 1.38 3.23 6.44
N HIS A 316 0.67 2.67 5.46
CA HIS A 316 1.16 1.65 4.54
C HIS A 316 0.60 1.85 3.13
N CYS A 317 1.36 1.45 2.10
CA CYS A 317 1.07 1.73 0.70
C CYS A 317 0.98 3.25 0.43
N ASN A 318 0.17 3.63 -0.57
CA ASN A 318 -0.23 5.00 -0.83
C ASN A 318 -1.76 5.07 -0.94
N THR A 319 -2.30 6.07 -0.25
CA THR A 319 -3.74 6.23 0.06
C THR A 319 -4.14 7.72 0.02
N GLY A 320 -3.32 8.55 -0.62
CA GLY A 320 -3.46 10.00 -0.66
C GLY A 320 -4.13 10.52 -1.92
N ALA A 321 -3.74 11.74 -2.31
CA ALA A 321 -4.19 12.35 -3.56
C ALA A 321 -3.66 11.57 -4.78
N LEU A 322 -2.56 10.83 -4.64
CA LEU A 322 -2.04 9.93 -5.68
C LEU A 322 -2.81 8.59 -5.81
N ALA A 323 -3.86 8.38 -5.01
CA ALA A 323 -4.69 7.17 -5.04
C ALA A 323 -6.21 7.43 -5.20
N THR A 324 -6.64 8.70 -5.23
CA THR A 324 -8.05 9.13 -5.20
C THR A 324 -8.27 10.33 -6.13
N ALA A 325 -9.44 10.97 -6.11
CA ALA A 325 -9.61 12.29 -6.74
C ALA A 325 -8.63 13.34 -6.18
N GLY A 326 -8.31 13.23 -4.89
CA GLY A 326 -7.59 14.21 -4.10
C GLY A 326 -7.88 14.01 -2.61
N TYR A 327 -7.03 14.56 -1.74
CA TYR A 327 -7.06 14.39 -0.28
C TYR A 327 -6.78 12.96 0.23
N GLY A 328 -7.39 11.92 -0.35
CA GLY A 328 -7.17 10.53 0.02
C GLY A 328 -7.88 10.07 1.30
N THR A 329 -7.72 8.79 1.64
CA THR A 329 -8.42 8.14 2.76
C THR A 329 -7.56 8.13 4.04
N ALA A 330 -6.67 7.14 4.20
CA ALA A 330 -5.78 7.04 5.36
C ALA A 330 -4.75 8.20 5.40
N LEU A 331 -4.31 8.67 4.23
CA LEU A 331 -3.51 9.91 4.16
C LEU A 331 -4.36 11.16 4.39
N GLY A 332 -5.67 11.11 4.08
CA GLY A 332 -6.64 12.13 4.45
C GLY A 332 -6.75 12.28 5.97
N VAL A 333 -6.83 11.16 6.71
CA VAL A 333 -6.80 11.18 8.18
C VAL A 333 -5.53 11.84 8.71
N ILE A 334 -4.37 11.54 8.11
CA ILE A 334 -3.10 12.17 8.49
C ILE A 334 -3.06 13.67 8.12
N ARG A 335 -3.67 14.08 7.00
CA ARG A 335 -3.86 15.49 6.61
C ARG A 335 -4.76 16.24 7.60
N SER A 336 -5.88 15.67 8.03
CA SER A 336 -6.76 16.25 9.06
C SER A 336 -6.06 16.36 10.42
N LEU A 337 -5.31 15.33 10.83
CA LEU A 337 -4.48 15.41 12.05
C LEU A 337 -3.40 16.50 11.96
N HIS A 338 -2.82 16.72 10.77
CA HIS A 338 -1.83 17.76 10.54
C HIS A 338 -2.45 19.17 10.54
N SER A 339 -3.59 19.38 9.86
CA SER A 339 -4.27 20.68 9.81
C SER A 339 -4.80 21.13 11.17
N LEU A 340 -5.21 20.18 12.02
CA LEU A 340 -5.58 20.41 13.43
C LEU A 340 -4.36 20.67 14.35
N GLY A 341 -3.12 20.54 13.85
CA GLY A 341 -1.91 20.63 14.65
C GLY A 341 -1.71 19.47 15.66
N ARG A 342 -2.49 18.38 15.50
CA ARG A 342 -2.53 17.23 16.42
C ARG A 342 -1.60 16.08 15.99
N LEU A 343 -1.00 16.13 14.81
CA LEU A 343 0.05 15.21 14.38
C LEU A 343 1.42 15.63 14.97
N GLU A 344 2.17 14.66 15.48
CA GLU A 344 3.60 14.82 15.80
C GLU A 344 4.49 14.28 14.68
N CYS A 345 4.23 13.04 14.23
CA CYS A 345 4.96 12.43 13.12
C CYS A 345 4.11 11.37 12.41
N ALA A 346 4.27 11.25 11.09
CA ALA A 346 3.73 10.17 10.28
C ALA A 346 4.83 9.20 9.81
N PHE A 347 4.79 7.96 10.27
CA PHE A 347 5.60 6.87 9.71
C PHE A 347 4.92 6.30 8.46
N CYS A 348 5.68 6.12 7.37
CA CYS A 348 5.25 5.34 6.21
C CYS A 348 6.24 4.20 5.94
N THR A 349 5.73 3.01 5.62
CA THR A 349 6.58 1.88 5.24
C THR A 349 6.86 1.88 3.74
N GLU A 350 8.02 1.37 3.31
CA GLU A 350 8.43 1.39 1.89
C GLU A 350 7.39 0.78 0.95
N THR A 351 6.69 -0.28 1.39
CA THR A 351 5.67 -1.04 0.67
C THR A 351 6.21 -1.84 -0.52
N ARG A 352 7.04 -2.86 -0.26
CA ARG A 352 7.56 -3.79 -1.26
C ARG A 352 6.45 -4.63 -1.92
N PRO A 353 6.66 -5.12 -3.16
CA PRO A 353 7.81 -4.82 -4.03
C PRO A 353 7.65 -3.52 -4.85
N TYR A 354 6.50 -2.87 -4.77
CA TYR A 354 6.11 -1.76 -5.65
C TYR A 354 6.54 -0.37 -5.16
N ASN A 355 7.01 -0.29 -3.92
CA ASN A 355 7.58 0.87 -3.27
C ASN A 355 6.62 2.08 -3.21
N GLN A 356 5.30 1.87 -3.08
CA GLN A 356 4.31 2.96 -3.06
C GLN A 356 4.56 3.94 -1.92
N GLY A 357 4.84 3.46 -0.70
CA GLY A 357 5.09 4.33 0.42
C GLY A 357 6.38 5.16 0.24
N ALA A 358 7.45 4.50 -0.21
CA ALA A 358 8.73 5.15 -0.49
C ALA A 358 8.71 6.14 -1.68
N ARG A 359 7.91 5.89 -2.73
CA ARG A 359 7.87 6.71 -3.96
C ARG A 359 6.76 7.76 -3.98
N LEU A 360 5.60 7.46 -3.40
CA LEU A 360 4.38 8.25 -3.53
C LEU A 360 4.01 8.87 -2.19
N THR A 361 3.85 8.10 -1.13
CA THR A 361 3.43 8.62 0.19
C THR A 361 4.48 9.55 0.80
N ALA A 362 5.76 9.18 0.73
CA ALA A 362 6.85 10.07 1.13
C ALA A 362 6.93 11.35 0.26
N PHE A 363 6.53 11.28 -1.02
CA PHE A 363 6.43 12.46 -1.89
C PHE A 363 5.26 13.37 -1.48
N GLU A 364 4.09 12.82 -1.16
CA GLU A 364 2.94 13.61 -0.65
C GLU A 364 3.29 14.31 0.67
N PHE A 365 3.93 13.61 1.61
CA PHE A 365 4.36 14.21 2.88
C PHE A 365 5.39 15.33 2.70
N VAL A 366 6.40 15.14 1.84
CA VAL A 366 7.41 16.18 1.54
C VAL A 366 6.78 17.38 0.83
N TYR A 367 5.84 17.16 -0.08
CA TYR A 367 5.14 18.22 -0.82
C TYR A 367 4.27 19.08 0.11
N GLU A 368 3.56 18.47 1.06
CA GLU A 368 2.68 19.17 2.02
C GLU A 368 3.36 19.54 3.34
N GLN A 369 4.67 19.35 3.44
CA GLN A 369 5.51 19.64 4.62
C GLN A 369 5.04 18.93 5.91
N ILE A 370 4.40 17.78 5.77
CA ILE A 370 3.93 16.94 6.89
C ILE A 370 5.16 16.32 7.57
N PRO A 371 5.31 16.42 8.91
CA PRO A 371 6.42 15.78 9.63
C PRO A 371 6.30 14.26 9.51
N ALA A 372 7.25 13.64 8.80
CA ALA A 372 7.15 12.23 8.43
C ALA A 372 8.50 11.52 8.40
N THR A 373 8.47 10.19 8.50
CA THR A 373 9.64 9.30 8.41
C THR A 373 9.33 8.07 7.57
N LEU A 374 10.21 7.76 6.61
CA LEU A 374 10.17 6.54 5.82
C LEU A 374 10.91 5.41 6.53
N ILE A 375 10.31 4.22 6.62
CA ILE A 375 10.91 3.01 7.18
C ILE A 375 10.78 1.82 6.23
N ALA A 376 11.63 0.80 6.37
CA ALA A 376 11.45 -0.47 5.68
C ALA A 376 10.23 -1.23 6.24
N ASP A 377 9.59 -2.10 5.45
CA ASP A 377 8.39 -2.83 5.91
C ASP A 377 8.67 -3.72 7.13
N SER A 378 9.90 -4.24 7.22
CA SER A 378 10.41 -5.04 8.36
C SER A 378 10.67 -4.24 9.63
N MET A 379 10.66 -2.90 9.57
CA MET A 379 10.92 -2.03 10.73
C MET A 379 9.64 -1.65 11.48
N ALA A 380 8.44 -1.95 10.97
CA ALA A 380 7.17 -1.49 11.54
C ALA A 380 7.00 -1.87 13.02
N ALA A 381 7.33 -3.11 13.41
CA ALA A 381 7.28 -3.55 14.81
C ALA A 381 8.30 -2.82 15.72
N ALA A 382 9.51 -2.51 15.21
CA ALA A 382 10.51 -1.74 15.96
C ALA A 382 10.11 -0.26 16.08
N ALA A 383 9.43 0.30 15.07
CA ALA A 383 8.84 1.64 15.13
C ALA A 383 7.78 1.72 16.25
N MET A 384 6.86 0.74 16.30
CA MET A 384 5.86 0.62 17.36
C MET A 384 6.50 0.50 18.76
N ALA A 385 7.51 -0.35 18.91
CA ALA A 385 8.17 -0.61 20.20
C ALA A 385 9.04 0.55 20.74
N HIS A 386 9.52 1.45 19.89
CA HIS A 386 10.56 2.43 20.27
C HIS A 386 10.24 3.90 19.98
N TYR A 387 9.26 4.19 19.12
CA TYR A 387 8.95 5.57 18.68
C TYR A 387 7.54 6.03 19.07
N GLY A 388 6.82 5.29 19.94
CA GLY A 388 5.55 5.72 20.50
C GLY A 388 4.42 5.86 19.48
N VAL A 389 4.38 4.99 18.46
CA VAL A 389 3.28 4.95 17.48
C VAL A 389 1.96 4.73 18.22
N SER A 390 1.05 5.69 18.13
CA SER A 390 -0.21 5.72 18.89
C SER A 390 -1.41 5.22 18.07
N ALA A 391 -1.28 5.11 16.75
CA ALA A 391 -2.29 4.53 15.87
C ALA A 391 -1.68 3.99 14.56
N VAL A 392 -2.32 2.99 13.96
CA VAL A 392 -2.06 2.58 12.56
C VAL A 392 -3.29 2.89 11.73
N VAL A 393 -3.12 3.53 10.58
CA VAL A 393 -4.22 3.83 9.63
C VAL A 393 -3.82 3.41 8.22
N VAL A 394 -4.60 2.51 7.61
CA VAL A 394 -4.37 1.96 6.27
C VAL A 394 -5.58 2.18 5.36
N GLY A 395 -5.39 2.09 4.05
CA GLY A 395 -6.50 2.04 3.10
C GLY A 395 -7.10 0.64 2.95
N ALA A 396 -8.02 0.48 2.00
CA ALA A 396 -8.47 -0.82 1.51
C ALA A 396 -8.53 -0.82 -0.03
N ASP A 397 -8.30 -1.99 -0.63
CA ASP A 397 -8.71 -2.28 -2.02
C ASP A 397 -10.15 -2.81 -2.04
N ARG A 398 -10.51 -3.62 -1.03
CA ARG A 398 -11.88 -4.07 -0.76
C ARG A 398 -12.10 -4.35 0.73
N VAL A 399 -13.24 -3.92 1.27
CA VAL A 399 -13.77 -4.38 2.56
C VAL A 399 -15.02 -5.22 2.28
N VAL A 400 -15.19 -6.38 2.90
CA VAL A 400 -16.38 -7.24 2.67
C VAL A 400 -17.35 -7.20 3.87
N ALA A 401 -18.47 -7.93 3.81
CA ALA A 401 -19.60 -7.70 4.72
C ALA A 401 -19.30 -7.84 6.22
N ASN A 402 -18.37 -8.72 6.62
CA ASN A 402 -17.92 -8.85 8.02
C ASN A 402 -16.77 -7.89 8.42
N GLY A 403 -16.39 -6.97 7.53
CA GLY A 403 -15.25 -6.06 7.72
C GLY A 403 -13.88 -6.65 7.39
N ASP A 404 -13.77 -7.93 6.98
CA ASP A 404 -12.49 -8.46 6.48
C ASP A 404 -11.99 -7.59 5.33
N THR A 405 -10.74 -7.14 5.43
CA THR A 405 -10.20 -6.10 4.56
C THR A 405 -9.05 -6.63 3.72
N ALA A 406 -9.24 -6.65 2.40
CA ALA A 406 -8.15 -6.84 1.45
C ALA A 406 -7.45 -5.50 1.18
N ASN A 407 -6.14 -5.45 1.44
CA ASN A 407 -5.29 -4.30 1.17
C ASN A 407 -3.88 -4.75 0.75
N LYS A 408 -2.98 -3.81 0.46
CA LYS A 408 -1.61 -4.08 0.01
C LYS A 408 -0.88 -5.07 0.94
N VAL A 409 -0.17 -6.02 0.34
CA VAL A 409 0.59 -7.03 1.08
C VAL A 409 1.56 -6.37 2.08
N GLY A 410 1.50 -6.81 3.33
CA GLY A 410 2.07 -6.15 4.50
C GLY A 410 1.00 -5.62 5.47
N THR A 411 -0.23 -5.40 5.02
CA THR A 411 -1.30 -4.84 5.87
C THR A 411 -1.67 -5.78 7.02
N TYR A 412 -1.87 -7.06 6.73
CA TYR A 412 -2.12 -8.10 7.75
C TYR A 412 -0.98 -8.18 8.78
N GLN A 413 0.29 -8.10 8.31
CA GLN A 413 1.46 -8.10 9.18
C GLN A 413 1.49 -6.87 10.11
N LEU A 414 1.12 -5.69 9.60
CA LEU A 414 0.97 -4.47 10.40
C LEU A 414 -0.17 -4.57 11.42
N ALA A 415 -1.28 -5.22 11.08
CA ALA A 415 -2.42 -5.42 11.98
C ALA A 415 -2.06 -6.38 13.14
N ILE A 416 -1.35 -7.48 12.87
CA ILE A 416 -0.76 -8.35 13.90
C ILE A 416 0.19 -7.54 14.80
N SER A 417 1.08 -6.73 14.19
CA SER A 417 2.07 -5.94 14.93
C SER A 417 1.41 -4.90 15.84
N ALA A 418 0.34 -4.23 15.36
CA ALA A 418 -0.42 -3.27 16.14
C ALA A 418 -1.11 -3.94 17.33
N LYS A 419 -1.79 -5.08 17.11
CA LYS A 419 -2.44 -5.88 18.16
C LYS A 419 -1.45 -6.36 19.24
N HIS A 420 -0.22 -6.71 18.86
CA HIS A 420 0.84 -7.08 19.81
C HIS A 420 1.25 -5.91 20.74
N HIS A 421 1.31 -4.68 20.22
CA HIS A 421 1.70 -3.49 20.97
C HIS A 421 0.50 -2.76 21.63
N GLY A 422 -0.72 -3.27 21.49
CA GLY A 422 -1.94 -2.62 22.00
C GLY A 422 -2.37 -1.36 21.22
N ILE A 423 -1.86 -1.17 20.01
CA ILE A 423 -2.10 0.02 19.18
C ILE A 423 -3.43 -0.15 18.40
N PRO A 424 -4.32 0.87 18.35
CA PRO A 424 -5.52 0.81 17.53
C PRO A 424 -5.19 0.79 16.03
N PHE A 425 -5.76 -0.19 15.32
CA PHE A 425 -5.61 -0.37 13.89
C PHE A 425 -6.89 0.03 13.13
N TYR A 426 -6.77 0.99 12.23
CA TYR A 426 -7.87 1.57 11.45
C TYR A 426 -7.75 1.24 9.97
N VAL A 427 -8.89 0.96 9.35
CA VAL A 427 -9.05 0.92 7.89
C VAL A 427 -9.83 2.15 7.46
N ALA A 428 -9.34 2.90 6.47
CA ALA A 428 -10.00 4.09 5.92
C ALA A 428 -10.35 3.87 4.45
N ALA A 429 -11.64 3.73 4.15
CA ALA A 429 -12.15 3.40 2.83
C ALA A 429 -13.58 3.96 2.63
N PRO A 430 -13.89 4.55 1.46
CA PRO A 430 -15.25 4.95 1.15
C PRO A 430 -16.18 3.74 1.01
N SER A 431 -17.49 3.94 1.23
CA SER A 431 -18.53 2.94 0.98
C SER A 431 -18.51 2.36 -0.44
N SER A 432 -17.92 3.08 -1.39
CA SER A 432 -17.72 2.63 -2.78
C SER A 432 -16.76 1.44 -2.90
N SER A 433 -15.84 1.25 -1.94
CA SER A 433 -14.90 0.12 -1.84
C SER A 433 -15.39 -1.00 -0.89
N CYS A 434 -16.61 -0.89 -0.35
CA CYS A 434 -17.24 -1.93 0.47
C CYS A 434 -18.11 -2.85 -0.40
N ASP A 435 -17.81 -4.15 -0.38
CA ASP A 435 -18.44 -5.21 -1.15
C ASP A 435 -19.27 -6.12 -0.23
N LEU A 436 -20.50 -5.70 0.05
CA LEU A 436 -21.41 -6.41 0.96
C LEU A 436 -21.98 -7.71 0.36
N HIS A 437 -21.65 -8.06 -0.88
CA HIS A 437 -22.07 -9.33 -1.49
C HIS A 437 -21.23 -10.49 -0.91
N LEU A 438 -19.91 -10.32 -0.86
CA LEU A 438 -18.99 -11.27 -0.24
C LEU A 438 -19.15 -11.26 1.29
N LYS A 439 -19.08 -12.42 1.94
CA LYS A 439 -19.38 -12.55 3.38
C LYS A 439 -18.16 -12.63 4.27
N THR A 440 -17.03 -13.09 3.73
CA THR A 440 -15.75 -13.24 4.41
C THR A 440 -14.60 -12.96 3.47
N GLY A 441 -13.45 -12.57 4.00
CA GLY A 441 -12.23 -12.33 3.22
C GLY A 441 -11.71 -13.56 2.46
N ARG A 442 -12.21 -14.76 2.78
CA ARG A 442 -11.91 -16.03 2.09
C ARG A 442 -12.45 -16.09 0.66
N GLU A 443 -13.45 -15.27 0.33
CA GLU A 443 -14.02 -15.19 -1.01
C GLU A 443 -13.22 -14.25 -1.93
N ILE A 444 -12.26 -13.50 -1.38
CA ILE A 444 -11.43 -12.55 -2.13
C ILE A 444 -10.28 -13.31 -2.82
N ILE A 445 -10.31 -13.35 -4.15
CA ILE A 445 -9.20 -13.88 -4.95
C ILE A 445 -8.03 -12.90 -4.90
N ILE A 446 -6.91 -13.32 -4.34
CA ILE A 446 -5.68 -12.52 -4.26
C ILE A 446 -4.99 -12.48 -5.63
N GLU A 447 -4.74 -11.28 -6.13
CA GLU A 447 -3.94 -11.05 -7.33
C GLU A 447 -2.47 -11.42 -7.07
N GLU A 448 -1.98 -12.54 -7.62
CA GLU A 448 -0.54 -12.80 -7.73
C GLU A 448 0.03 -12.21 -9.01
N ARG A 449 1.23 -11.61 -8.92
CA ARG A 449 1.88 -10.90 -10.04
C ARG A 449 3.23 -11.50 -10.42
N PRO A 450 3.74 -11.28 -11.65
CA PRO A 450 5.01 -11.85 -12.11
C PRO A 450 6.18 -11.63 -11.14
N GLY A 451 6.84 -12.71 -10.71
CA GLY A 451 7.96 -12.66 -9.77
C GLY A 451 9.17 -11.83 -10.24
N GLN A 452 9.19 -11.38 -11.49
CA GLN A 452 10.16 -10.39 -11.98
C GLN A 452 10.08 -9.08 -11.18
N GLU A 453 8.88 -8.64 -10.81
CA GLU A 453 8.60 -7.39 -10.09
C GLU A 453 9.19 -7.36 -8.67
N LEU A 454 9.22 -8.53 -8.01
CA LEU A 454 9.88 -8.70 -6.72
C LEU A 454 11.39 -8.84 -6.87
N THR A 455 11.84 -9.59 -7.88
CA THR A 455 13.27 -9.95 -8.05
C THR A 455 14.13 -8.87 -8.71
N HIS A 456 13.53 -7.84 -9.30
CA HIS A 456 14.21 -6.73 -9.96
C HIS A 456 13.72 -5.37 -9.43
N VAL A 457 14.54 -4.33 -9.56
CA VAL A 457 14.14 -2.93 -9.38
C VAL A 457 14.79 -2.09 -10.47
N SER A 458 14.02 -1.20 -11.10
CA SER A 458 14.49 -0.36 -12.23
C SER A 458 15.23 -1.15 -13.34
N GLY A 459 14.74 -2.35 -13.66
CA GLY A 459 15.34 -3.27 -14.64
C GLY A 459 16.53 -4.11 -14.13
N VAL A 460 17.14 -3.76 -13.00
CA VAL A 460 18.29 -4.47 -12.42
C VAL A 460 17.81 -5.61 -11.53
N ARG A 461 18.34 -6.83 -11.74
CA ARG A 461 18.03 -7.99 -10.88
C ARG A 461 18.77 -7.89 -9.54
N ILE A 462 18.02 -8.04 -8.44
CA ILE A 462 18.55 -8.04 -7.07
C ILE A 462 18.60 -9.46 -6.50
N ALA A 463 17.57 -10.27 -6.75
CA ALA A 463 17.51 -11.64 -6.23
C ALA A 463 18.36 -12.62 -7.04
N ALA A 464 18.86 -13.68 -6.39
CA ALA A 464 19.65 -14.72 -7.06
C ALA A 464 18.92 -15.33 -8.28
N PRO A 465 19.63 -15.72 -9.36
CA PRO A 465 19.06 -16.48 -10.47
C PRO A 465 18.49 -17.83 -9.99
N GLY A 466 17.41 -18.30 -10.63
CA GLY A 466 16.81 -19.61 -10.37
C GLY A 466 15.96 -19.76 -9.10
N ILE A 467 15.88 -18.75 -8.23
CA ILE A 467 15.02 -18.80 -7.05
C ILE A 467 13.52 -18.73 -7.43
N GLY A 468 12.70 -19.55 -6.79
CA GLY A 468 11.24 -19.45 -6.87
C GLY A 468 10.71 -18.18 -6.18
N VAL A 469 9.55 -17.69 -6.60
CA VAL A 469 8.98 -16.42 -6.11
C VAL A 469 7.49 -16.60 -5.86
N TRP A 470 7.04 -16.18 -4.68
CA TRP A 470 5.63 -15.90 -4.39
C TRP A 470 5.49 -14.37 -4.31
N ASN A 471 4.48 -13.81 -4.98
CA ASN A 471 4.32 -12.36 -5.13
C ASN A 471 2.82 -11.97 -5.15
N PRO A 472 2.09 -12.20 -4.05
CA PRO A 472 0.74 -11.69 -3.89
C PRO A 472 0.78 -10.16 -3.80
N ALA A 473 -0.06 -9.47 -4.56
CA ALA A 473 -0.18 -8.03 -4.51
C ALA A 473 -0.96 -7.56 -3.26
N PHE A 474 -1.73 -8.43 -2.62
CA PHE A 474 -2.61 -8.08 -1.50
C PHE A 474 -2.55 -9.16 -0.41
N ASP A 475 -2.89 -8.78 0.82
CA ASP A 475 -3.28 -9.71 1.87
C ASP A 475 -4.64 -9.31 2.46
N VAL A 476 -5.22 -10.20 3.27
CA VAL A 476 -6.48 -9.96 3.99
C VAL A 476 -6.14 -9.77 5.46
N THR A 477 -6.52 -8.62 6.01
CA THR A 477 -6.60 -8.40 7.45
C THR A 477 -7.94 -8.93 7.96
N PRO A 478 -7.95 -9.97 8.84
CA PRO A 478 -9.16 -10.41 9.50
C PRO A 478 -9.75 -9.31 10.38
N HIS A 479 -11.08 -9.23 10.43
CA HIS A 479 -11.77 -8.14 11.13
C HIS A 479 -11.45 -8.06 12.63
N ASP A 480 -11.08 -9.15 13.30
CA ASP A 480 -10.67 -9.17 14.72
C ASP A 480 -9.35 -8.40 15.00
N LEU A 481 -8.63 -8.00 13.95
CA LEU A 481 -7.43 -7.16 14.06
C LEU A 481 -7.73 -5.67 13.83
N ILE A 482 -8.93 -5.28 13.38
CA ILE A 482 -9.31 -3.89 13.08
C ILE A 482 -9.82 -3.21 14.37
N THR A 483 -8.90 -3.07 15.34
CA THR A 483 -9.19 -2.66 16.72
C THR A 483 -9.56 -1.17 16.89
N GLY A 484 -9.23 -0.34 15.91
CA GLY A 484 -9.63 1.06 15.83
C GLY A 484 -11.02 1.23 15.23
N GLY A 485 -11.29 0.56 14.12
CA GLY A 485 -12.56 0.62 13.37
C GLY A 485 -12.37 0.87 11.87
N ILE A 486 -13.48 0.90 11.15
CA ILE A 486 -13.56 1.12 9.71
C ILE A 486 -14.14 2.52 9.46
N ILE A 487 -13.31 3.41 8.96
CA ILE A 487 -13.59 4.83 8.70
C ILE A 487 -14.11 4.96 7.28
N THR A 488 -15.35 5.45 7.11
CA THR A 488 -15.98 5.76 5.83
C THR A 488 -16.43 7.22 5.79
N GLU A 489 -17.03 7.65 4.68
CA GLU A 489 -17.61 9.00 4.56
C GLU A 489 -18.86 9.22 5.43
N LEU A 490 -19.40 8.13 6.01
CA LEU A 490 -20.64 8.11 6.82
C LEU A 490 -20.38 7.98 8.33
N GLY A 491 -19.15 7.68 8.75
CA GLY A 491 -18.82 7.45 10.17
C GLY A 491 -17.57 6.60 10.37
N VAL A 492 -17.34 6.20 11.63
CA VAL A 492 -16.35 5.19 12.01
C VAL A 492 -17.09 4.06 12.72
N PHE A 493 -16.96 2.84 12.21
CA PHE A 493 -17.77 1.69 12.61
C PHE A 493 -16.90 0.56 13.16
N ALA A 494 -17.41 -0.21 14.12
CA ALA A 494 -16.89 -1.54 14.39
C ALA A 494 -17.16 -2.46 13.17
N PRO A 495 -16.31 -3.48 12.88
CA PRO A 495 -16.50 -4.35 11.73
C PRO A 495 -17.87 -5.04 11.65
N GLU A 496 -18.43 -5.42 12.81
CA GLU A 496 -19.76 -6.01 12.96
C GLU A 496 -20.92 -5.04 12.66
N GLU A 497 -20.72 -3.73 12.79
CA GLU A 497 -21.72 -2.69 12.51
C GLU A 497 -21.78 -2.31 11.03
N LEU A 498 -20.69 -2.55 10.28
CA LEU A 498 -20.48 -2.05 8.92
C LEU A 498 -21.61 -2.44 7.94
N GLN A 499 -22.05 -3.71 7.96
CA GLN A 499 -23.08 -4.17 7.02
C GLN A 499 -24.44 -3.50 7.28
N GLU A 500 -24.80 -3.27 8.54
CA GLU A 500 -26.06 -2.62 8.91
C GLU A 500 -26.01 -1.12 8.60
N ALA A 501 -24.93 -0.43 9.01
CA ALA A 501 -24.75 1.00 8.77
C ALA A 501 -24.81 1.33 7.27
N LEU A 502 -24.00 0.64 6.44
CA LEU A 502 -23.99 0.87 5.00
C LEU A 502 -25.28 0.40 4.30
N GLY A 503 -25.89 -0.69 4.79
CA GLY A 503 -27.15 -1.20 4.25
C GLY A 503 -28.33 -0.24 4.47
N ALA A 504 -28.44 0.33 5.67
CA ALA A 504 -29.51 1.26 6.03
C ALA A 504 -29.44 2.58 5.25
N THR A 505 -28.23 3.11 4.99
CA THR A 505 -28.08 4.34 4.20
C THR A 505 -28.51 4.16 2.74
N VAL A 506 -28.21 3.02 2.11
CA VAL A 506 -28.60 2.75 0.71
C VAL A 506 -30.12 2.73 0.52
N THR A 507 -30.89 2.37 1.54
CA THR A 507 -32.36 2.47 1.52
C THR A 507 -32.94 3.90 1.59
N LEU A 508 -32.13 4.92 1.88
CA LEU A 508 -32.57 6.32 1.96
C LEU A 508 -32.29 7.13 0.67
N ASP A 509 -31.21 6.80 -0.05
CA ASP A 509 -30.84 7.45 -1.33
C ASP A 509 -31.44 6.75 -2.57
N GLY A 510 -32.22 5.69 -2.39
CA GLY A 510 -33.00 5.07 -3.47
C GLY A 510 -34.09 6.03 -3.99
N PRO A 511 -34.50 5.92 -5.27
CA PRO A 511 -35.57 6.78 -5.81
C PRO A 511 -36.86 6.55 -5.03
N GLN A 512 -37.41 7.63 -4.45
CA GLN A 512 -38.77 7.61 -3.92
C GLN A 512 -39.75 7.30 -5.06
N LYS A 513 -40.68 6.37 -4.80
CA LYS A 513 -41.65 5.85 -5.77
C LYS A 513 -42.77 6.84 -6.07
#